data_AF-A0A1A9MB16-F1
#
_entry.id   AF-A0A1A9MB16-F1
#
_cell.length_a   1.000
_cell.length_b   1.000
_cell.length_c   1.000
_cell.angle_alpha   90.00
_cell.angle_beta   90.00
_cell.angle_gamma   90.00
#
_symmetry.space_group_name_H-M   'P 1'
#
loop_
_entity.id
_entity.type
_entity.pdbx_description
1 polymer ?
#
loop_
_entity_poly.entity_id
_entity_poly.type
_entity_poly.pdbx_seq_one_letter_code
_entity_poly.pdbx_strand_id
1 'polypeptide(L)'
;MLTWVCVLPAFAADKLDPVLAGIQASDAEAQQVRASVRAAPLLRGQLLQLVDAGQLKRIRVVADTAQPVIKNRPFAAAVLDKEMILTSGLLQQLREAPRPHALRSGDLAADNLVFVLAHLAVHAAVAERHAQFERTLEGKMAAGIGDARAKGTQFDATPMAQEALNHNMAIEANAFIAGWNAVVDAAQHQASPSGAPLPEAQRAVLLGPLLLSFRYNQVLERAMDGAQDQRVVLGADGIVADTRNVFAIAQALMAGKMLEIQ
;
A
#
# COMPACT_ATOMS: atom_id res chain seq x y z
N MET A 1 -36.01 43.55 3.90
CA MET A 1 -35.07 43.06 2.88
C MET A 1 -33.82 42.59 3.60
N LEU A 2 -33.66 41.28 3.77
CA LEU A 2 -32.47 40.66 4.38
C LEU A 2 -31.81 39.82 3.29
N THR A 3 -30.70 40.32 2.77
CA THR A 3 -29.83 39.68 1.79
C THR A 3 -29.13 38.49 2.44
N TRP A 4 -29.46 37.29 1.99
CA TRP A 4 -28.69 36.09 2.28
C TRP A 4 -27.38 36.15 1.47
N VAL A 5 -26.27 36.41 2.16
CA VAL A 5 -24.94 36.25 1.59
C VAL A 5 -24.62 34.76 1.60
N CYS A 6 -24.55 34.15 0.41
CA CYS A 6 -23.96 32.84 0.21
C CYS A 6 -22.49 32.90 0.63
N VAL A 7 -22.19 32.50 1.87
CA VAL A 7 -20.84 32.14 2.26
C VAL A 7 -20.58 30.77 1.65
N LEU A 8 -19.91 30.76 0.50
CA LEU A 8 -19.27 29.55 0.00
C LEU A 8 -18.39 28.98 1.13
N PRO A 9 -18.43 27.67 1.43
CA PRO A 9 -17.47 27.10 2.35
C PRO A 9 -16.08 27.36 1.75
N ALA A 10 -15.25 28.08 2.50
CA ALA A 10 -13.83 28.16 2.20
C ALA A 10 -13.34 26.70 2.12
N PHE A 11 -12.86 26.28 0.95
CA PHE A 11 -12.11 25.03 0.80
C PHE A 11 -10.97 25.11 1.82
N ALA A 12 -11.06 24.35 2.91
CA ALA A 12 -9.92 24.19 3.79
C ALA A 12 -8.78 23.70 2.90
N ALA A 13 -7.68 24.46 2.86
CA ALA A 13 -6.52 24.07 2.07
C ALA A 13 -6.12 22.66 2.49
N ASP A 14 -6.18 21.73 1.54
CA ASP A 14 -5.89 20.33 1.77
C ASP A 14 -4.45 20.23 2.30
N LYS A 15 -4.27 19.76 3.54
CA LYS A 15 -2.93 19.71 4.17
C LYS A 15 -1.97 18.78 3.43
N LEU A 16 -2.47 17.94 2.53
CA LEU A 16 -1.67 17.14 1.63
C LEU A 16 -1.01 17.96 0.51
N ASP A 17 -1.61 19.06 0.07
CA ASP A 17 -1.10 19.86 -1.05
C ASP A 17 0.31 20.43 -0.80
N PRO A 18 0.63 20.98 0.39
CA PRO A 18 2.00 21.35 0.73
C PRO A 18 3.00 20.19 0.68
N VAL A 19 2.59 18.98 1.10
CA VAL A 19 3.43 17.78 1.06
C VAL A 19 3.70 17.36 -0.39
N LEU A 20 2.68 17.40 -1.24
CA LEU A 20 2.81 17.09 -2.67
C LEU A 20 3.60 18.17 -3.42
N ALA A 21 3.42 19.45 -3.08
CA ALA A 21 4.20 20.55 -3.64
C ALA A 21 5.68 20.46 -3.22
N GLY A 22 5.95 19.99 -2.01
CA GLY A 22 7.29 19.86 -1.42
C GLY A 22 8.00 18.53 -1.67
N ILE A 23 7.56 17.70 -2.63
CA ILE A 23 8.25 16.45 -2.98
C ILE A 23 9.70 16.76 -3.36
N GLN A 24 10.65 16.13 -2.67
CA GLN A 24 12.08 16.27 -2.96
C GLN A 24 12.48 15.24 -4.02
N ALA A 25 12.47 15.63 -5.29
CA ALA A 25 12.78 14.81 -6.46
C ALA A 25 13.11 15.72 -7.66
N SER A 26 13.46 15.13 -8.82
CA SER A 26 13.39 15.88 -10.08
C SER A 26 11.94 16.26 -10.42
N ASP A 27 11.74 17.29 -11.25
CA ASP A 27 10.39 17.74 -11.63
C ASP A 27 9.56 16.62 -12.28
N ALA A 28 10.18 15.80 -13.11
CA ALA A 28 9.50 14.68 -13.78
C ALA A 28 9.02 13.62 -12.78
N GLU A 29 9.85 13.27 -11.80
CA GLU A 29 9.51 12.30 -10.76
C GLU A 29 8.47 12.84 -9.79
N ALA A 30 8.61 14.10 -9.36
CA ALA A 30 7.61 14.77 -8.53
C ALA A 30 6.25 14.83 -9.26
N GLN A 31 6.26 15.14 -10.56
CA GLN A 31 5.04 15.15 -11.36
C GLN A 31 4.42 13.76 -11.52
N GLN A 32 5.24 12.71 -11.67
CA GLN A 32 4.76 11.32 -11.71
C GLN A 32 4.02 10.94 -10.42
N VAL A 33 4.62 11.21 -9.26
CA VAL A 33 3.99 10.95 -7.94
C VAL A 33 2.70 11.76 -7.77
N ARG A 34 2.72 13.06 -8.08
CA ARG A 34 1.53 13.92 -8.00
C ARG A 34 0.40 13.44 -8.90
N ALA A 35 0.71 12.99 -10.12
CA ALA A 35 -0.27 12.49 -11.07
C ALA A 35 -0.96 11.23 -10.53
N SER A 36 -0.19 10.26 -10.01
CA SER A 36 -0.74 9.05 -9.40
C SER A 36 -1.62 9.35 -8.18
N VAL A 37 -1.19 10.24 -7.28
CA VAL A 37 -2.01 10.65 -6.13
C VAL A 37 -3.30 11.36 -6.56
N ARG A 38 -3.26 12.17 -7.61
CA ARG A 38 -4.46 12.84 -8.15
C ARG A 38 -5.42 11.86 -8.83
N ALA A 39 -4.89 10.83 -9.47
CA ALA A 39 -5.69 9.83 -10.16
C ALA A 39 -6.52 8.96 -9.20
N ALA A 40 -6.07 8.81 -7.95
CA ALA A 40 -6.64 7.89 -6.96
C ALA A 40 -7.20 8.63 -5.73
N PRO A 41 -8.49 9.03 -5.71
CA PRO A 41 -9.15 9.65 -4.57
C PRO A 41 -8.98 8.91 -3.24
N LEU A 42 -9.06 7.58 -3.24
CA LEU A 42 -8.88 6.75 -2.04
C LEU A 42 -7.47 6.91 -1.45
N LEU A 43 -6.44 6.82 -2.30
CA LEU A 43 -5.05 7.04 -1.90
C LEU A 43 -4.87 8.48 -1.38
N ARG A 44 -5.42 9.48 -2.06
CA ARG A 44 -5.35 10.87 -1.61
C ARG A 44 -5.93 11.01 -0.19
N GLY A 45 -7.09 10.41 0.06
CA GLY A 45 -7.72 10.38 1.39
C GLY A 45 -6.85 9.72 2.45
N GLN A 46 -6.22 8.58 2.13
CA GLN A 46 -5.29 7.90 3.03
C GLN A 46 -4.08 8.77 3.36
N LEU A 47 -3.45 9.40 2.36
CA LEU A 47 -2.30 10.28 2.58
C LEU A 47 -2.67 11.51 3.40
N LEU A 48 -3.85 12.10 3.17
CA LEU A 48 -4.35 13.22 3.98
C LEU A 48 -4.54 12.80 5.45
N GLN A 49 -5.14 11.64 5.71
CA GLN A 49 -5.29 11.11 7.07
C GLN A 49 -3.94 10.95 7.78
N LEU A 50 -2.91 10.47 7.07
CA LEU A 50 -1.56 10.36 7.63
C LEU A 50 -0.94 11.73 7.94
N VAL A 51 -1.17 12.73 7.09
CA VAL A 51 -0.71 14.10 7.34
C VAL A 51 -1.44 14.69 8.54
N ASP A 52 -2.76 14.51 8.64
CA ASP A 52 -3.57 14.98 9.76
C ASP A 52 -3.18 14.31 11.08
N ALA A 53 -2.84 13.02 11.06
CA ALA A 53 -2.34 12.27 12.20
C ALA A 53 -0.87 12.58 12.53
N GLY A 54 -0.17 13.39 11.73
CA GLY A 54 1.26 13.66 11.90
C GLY A 54 2.13 12.41 11.72
N GLN A 55 1.67 11.44 10.91
CA GLN A 55 2.34 10.19 10.54
C GLN A 55 3.05 10.28 9.18
N LEU A 56 2.70 11.27 8.35
CA LEU A 56 3.40 11.60 7.11
C LEU A 56 3.78 13.08 7.09
N LYS A 57 5.07 13.36 6.90
CA LYS A 57 5.61 14.72 6.79
C LYS A 57 6.03 15.07 5.38
N ARG A 58 6.65 14.12 4.66
CA ARG A 58 7.27 14.35 3.35
C ARG A 58 7.25 13.10 2.49
N ILE A 59 7.30 13.32 1.17
CA ILE A 59 7.58 12.29 0.18
C ILE A 59 8.88 12.68 -0.54
N ARG A 60 9.79 11.73 -0.72
CA ARG A 60 11.11 11.97 -1.33
C ARG A 60 11.41 10.88 -2.35
N VAL A 61 12.08 11.28 -3.42
CA VAL A 61 12.67 10.35 -4.39
C VAL A 61 14.18 10.49 -4.29
N VAL A 62 14.86 9.38 -4.04
CA VAL A 62 16.31 9.32 -3.87
C VAL A 62 16.93 8.46 -4.96
N ALA A 63 18.20 8.72 -5.28
CA ALA A 63 18.95 7.83 -6.14
C ALA A 63 19.09 6.44 -5.48
N ASP A 64 19.12 5.39 -6.30
CA ASP A 64 19.21 3.98 -5.85
C ASP A 64 20.42 3.70 -4.95
N THR A 65 21.49 4.49 -5.11
CA THR A 65 22.72 4.39 -4.33
C THR A 65 22.67 5.16 -3.00
N ALA A 66 21.71 6.08 -2.83
CA ALA A 66 21.67 6.99 -1.69
C ALA A 66 21.13 6.34 -0.41
N GLN A 67 20.34 5.26 -0.52
CA GLN A 67 19.81 4.52 0.62
C GLN A 67 19.88 3.00 0.40
N PRO A 68 21.02 2.36 0.73
CA PRO A 68 21.18 0.91 0.59
C PRO A 68 20.15 0.12 1.40
N VAL A 69 19.72 0.66 2.54
CA VAL A 69 18.68 0.07 3.41
C VAL A 69 17.34 -0.09 2.70
N ILE A 70 17.05 0.77 1.71
CA ILE A 70 15.82 0.71 0.92
C ILE A 70 15.97 -0.23 -0.28
N LYS A 71 17.17 -0.36 -0.86
CA LYS A 71 17.42 -1.17 -2.05
C LYS A 71 16.98 -2.65 -1.89
N ASN A 72 17.13 -3.19 -0.69
CA ASN A 72 16.76 -4.58 -0.38
C ASN A 72 15.34 -4.72 0.17
N ARG A 73 14.55 -3.64 0.28
CA ARG A 73 13.16 -3.71 0.74
C ARG A 73 12.20 -4.00 -0.42
N PRO A 74 11.01 -4.56 -0.13
CA PRO A 74 9.94 -4.67 -1.12
C PRO A 74 9.72 -3.34 -1.84
N PHE A 75 9.66 -3.40 -3.17
CA PHE A 75 9.50 -2.26 -4.09
C PHE A 75 10.62 -1.22 -4.08
N ALA A 76 11.78 -1.45 -3.43
CA ALA A 76 12.82 -0.42 -3.29
C ALA A 76 12.25 0.93 -2.79
N ALA A 77 11.34 0.84 -1.81
CA ALA A 77 10.68 1.96 -1.15
C ALA A 77 10.48 1.67 0.35
N ALA A 78 10.32 2.71 1.15
CA ALA A 78 10.11 2.57 2.59
C ALA A 78 9.39 3.77 3.21
N VAL A 79 8.87 3.57 4.42
CA VAL A 79 8.52 4.65 5.34
C VAL A 79 9.58 4.71 6.42
N LEU A 80 10.27 5.85 6.56
CA LEU A 80 11.30 6.09 7.57
C LEU A 80 11.09 7.48 8.17
N ASP A 81 11.09 7.60 9.50
CA ASP A 81 10.95 8.89 10.21
C ASP A 81 9.77 9.75 9.72
N LYS A 82 8.65 9.11 9.39
CA LYS A 82 7.43 9.77 8.86
C LYS A 82 7.63 10.36 7.46
N GLU A 83 8.62 9.88 6.71
CA GLU A 83 8.84 10.17 5.30
C GLU A 83 8.57 8.92 4.46
N MET A 84 7.85 9.09 3.36
CA MET A 84 7.78 8.07 2.30
C MET A 84 8.95 8.30 1.35
N ILE A 85 9.79 7.28 1.21
CA ILE A 85 11.00 7.35 0.39
C ILE A 85 10.88 6.34 -0.73
N LEU A 86 10.94 6.83 -1.96
CA LEU A 86 10.94 6.08 -3.21
C LEU A 86 12.33 6.19 -3.85
N THR A 87 12.69 5.21 -4.68
CA THR A 87 13.90 5.27 -5.49
C THR A 87 13.62 5.72 -6.92
N SER A 88 14.56 6.43 -7.55
CA SER A 88 14.46 6.82 -8.96
C SER A 88 14.33 5.60 -9.88
N GLY A 89 15.09 4.53 -9.60
CA GLY A 89 15.02 3.27 -10.35
C GLY A 89 13.65 2.60 -10.26
N LEU A 90 12.99 2.64 -9.10
CA LEU A 90 11.59 2.21 -8.98
C LEU A 90 10.67 3.01 -9.90
N LEU A 91 10.72 4.35 -9.83
CA LEU A 91 9.83 5.19 -10.65
C LEU A 91 10.06 4.99 -12.15
N GLN A 92 11.30 4.77 -12.56
CA GLN A 92 11.64 4.39 -13.92
C GLN A 92 11.02 3.03 -14.28
N GLN A 93 11.24 1.99 -13.47
CA GLN A 93 10.70 0.65 -13.72
C GLN A 93 9.16 0.61 -13.79
N LEU A 94 8.47 1.41 -12.98
CA LEU A 94 7.00 1.47 -12.99
C LEU A 94 6.46 2.20 -14.22
N ARG A 95 7.20 3.18 -14.73
CA ARG A 95 6.86 3.94 -15.94
C ARG A 95 7.14 3.17 -17.22
N GLU A 96 8.24 2.41 -17.25
CA GLU A 96 8.69 1.63 -18.41
C GLU A 96 8.04 0.25 -18.49
N ALA A 97 7.23 -0.14 -17.49
CA ALA A 97 6.54 -1.42 -17.47
C ALA A 97 5.76 -1.62 -18.80
N PRO A 98 6.10 -2.64 -19.61
CA PRO A 98 5.48 -2.82 -20.90
C PRO A 98 3.97 -2.99 -20.73
N ARG A 99 3.18 -2.30 -21.56
CA ARG A 99 1.75 -2.62 -21.63
C ARG A 99 1.62 -4.08 -22.10
N PRO A 100 0.91 -4.94 -21.36
CA PRO A 100 0.67 -6.30 -21.80
C PRO A 100 0.02 -6.29 -23.19
N HIS A 101 0.50 -7.14 -24.10
CA HIS A 101 -0.10 -7.28 -25.43
C HIS A 101 -1.58 -7.71 -25.40
N ALA A 102 -2.02 -8.25 -24.25
CA ALA A 102 -3.41 -8.63 -24.01
C ALA A 102 -4.36 -7.43 -23.81
N LEU A 103 -3.85 -6.23 -23.53
CA LEU A 103 -4.68 -5.02 -23.43
C LEU A 103 -5.11 -4.52 -24.81
N ARG A 104 -6.40 -4.22 -24.95
CA ARG A 104 -6.99 -3.64 -26.15
C ARG A 104 -6.86 -2.12 -26.15
N SER A 105 -7.08 -1.50 -27.31
CA SER A 105 -7.18 -0.04 -27.41
C SER A 105 -8.37 0.46 -26.57
N GLY A 106 -8.11 1.43 -25.69
CA GLY A 106 -9.10 1.97 -24.77
C GLY A 106 -9.15 1.30 -23.39
N ASP A 107 -8.47 0.16 -23.22
CA ASP A 107 -8.38 -0.47 -21.90
C ASP A 107 -7.57 0.40 -20.93
N LEU A 108 -8.06 0.48 -19.69
CA LEU A 108 -7.33 1.10 -18.59
C LEU A 108 -6.29 0.13 -18.03
N ALA A 109 -5.09 0.65 -17.80
CA ALA A 109 -4.01 -0.09 -17.19
C ALA A 109 -3.89 0.25 -15.70
N ALA A 110 -3.42 -0.70 -14.90
CA ALA A 110 -3.15 -0.49 -13.49
C ALA A 110 -2.06 0.56 -13.29
N ASP A 111 -2.33 1.59 -12.47
CA ASP A 111 -1.28 2.49 -11.99
C ASP A 111 -0.51 1.81 -10.84
N ASN A 112 0.60 1.18 -11.18
CA ASN A 112 1.42 0.45 -10.20
C ASN A 112 2.09 1.38 -9.18
N LEU A 113 2.22 2.69 -9.45
CA LEU A 113 2.71 3.64 -8.46
C LEU A 113 1.63 3.96 -7.42
N VAL A 114 0.35 4.04 -7.83
CA VAL A 114 -0.78 4.13 -6.89
C VAL A 114 -0.76 2.95 -5.90
N PHE A 115 -0.54 1.73 -6.40
CA PHE A 115 -0.40 0.55 -5.54
C PHE A 115 0.70 0.73 -4.50
N VAL A 116 1.93 1.10 -4.93
CA VAL A 116 3.07 1.25 -4.02
C VAL A 116 2.80 2.33 -2.97
N LEU A 117 2.26 3.47 -3.37
CA LEU A 117 1.97 4.58 -2.45
C LEU A 117 0.91 4.18 -1.41
N ALA A 118 -0.15 3.48 -1.82
CA ALA A 118 -1.18 2.99 -0.90
C ALA A 118 -0.65 1.88 0.03
N HIS A 119 0.23 1.01 -0.48
CA HIS A 119 0.92 0.01 0.34
C HIS A 119 1.77 0.67 1.43
N LEU A 120 2.57 1.68 1.06
CA LEU A 120 3.36 2.47 2.02
C LEU A 120 2.48 3.27 2.98
N ALA A 121 1.30 3.72 2.56
CA ALA A 121 0.38 4.45 3.43
C ALA A 121 -0.10 3.57 4.60
N VAL A 122 -0.36 2.28 4.37
CA VAL A 122 -0.68 1.33 5.45
C VAL A 122 0.49 1.18 6.41
N HIS A 123 1.71 1.00 5.90
CA HIS A 123 2.93 0.93 6.72
C HIS A 123 3.12 2.18 7.57
N ALA A 124 2.91 3.38 7.01
CA ALA A 124 2.96 4.63 7.76
C ALA A 124 1.89 4.70 8.86
N ALA A 125 0.66 4.24 8.58
CA ALA A 125 -0.44 4.27 9.53
C ALA A 125 -0.18 3.38 10.76
N VAL A 126 0.49 2.23 10.56
CA VAL A 126 0.72 1.24 11.62
C VAL A 126 2.11 1.31 12.25
N ALA A 127 3.02 2.16 11.74
CA ALA A 127 4.44 2.20 12.15
C ALA A 127 4.64 2.27 13.67
N GLU A 128 3.91 3.15 14.36
CA GLU A 128 4.05 3.32 15.82
C GLU A 128 3.55 2.08 16.58
N ARG A 129 2.43 1.49 16.14
CA ARG A 129 1.88 0.25 16.72
C ARG A 129 2.81 -0.94 16.46
N HIS A 130 3.40 -1.00 15.27
CA HIS A 130 4.35 -2.04 14.89
C HIS A 130 5.63 -1.95 15.74
N ALA A 131 6.21 -0.76 15.89
CA ALA A 131 7.37 -0.56 16.78
C ALA A 131 7.07 -0.84 18.26
N GLN A 132 5.82 -0.67 18.71
CA GLN A 132 5.40 -1.09 20.05
C GLN A 132 5.32 -2.62 20.17
N PHE A 133 4.83 -3.30 19.13
CA PHE A 133 4.78 -4.75 19.07
C PHE A 133 6.19 -5.36 19.11
N GLU A 134 7.13 -4.84 18.32
CA GLU A 134 8.53 -5.28 18.32
C GLU A 134 9.17 -5.15 19.71
N ARG A 135 9.04 -3.99 20.36
CA ARG A 135 9.52 -3.79 21.74
C ARG A 135 8.89 -4.76 22.74
N THR A 136 7.62 -5.11 22.53
CA THR A 136 6.93 -6.10 23.38
C THR A 136 7.49 -7.50 23.17
N LEU A 137 7.75 -7.90 21.91
CA LEU A 137 8.40 -9.16 21.60
C LEU A 137 9.83 -9.23 22.15
N GLU A 138 10.62 -8.17 22.02
CA GLU A 138 11.96 -8.08 22.60
C GLU A 138 11.93 -8.26 24.12
N GLY A 139 10.99 -7.63 24.81
CA GLY A 139 10.78 -7.81 26.25
C GLY A 139 10.42 -9.25 26.61
N LYS A 140 9.52 -9.89 25.85
CA LYS A 140 9.16 -11.32 26.03
C LYS A 140 10.38 -12.24 25.82
N MET A 141 11.19 -11.97 24.80
CA MET A 141 12.42 -12.73 24.51
C MET A 141 13.43 -12.59 25.64
N ALA A 142 13.71 -11.37 26.09
CA ALA A 142 14.65 -11.11 27.17
C ALA A 142 14.23 -11.80 28.49
N ALA A 143 12.94 -11.72 28.82
CA ALA A 143 12.38 -12.40 29.99
C ALA A 143 12.52 -13.92 29.88
N GLY A 144 12.15 -14.50 28.73
CA GLY A 144 12.26 -15.95 28.50
C GLY A 144 13.69 -16.47 28.55
N ILE A 145 14.66 -15.72 28.01
CA ILE A 145 16.10 -16.04 28.12
C ILE A 145 16.55 -16.02 29.59
N GLY A 146 16.14 -15.00 30.36
CA GLY A 146 16.45 -14.90 31.78
C GLY A 146 15.91 -16.08 32.59
N ASP A 147 14.66 -16.46 32.33
CA ASP A 147 13.97 -17.58 32.98
C ASP A 147 14.64 -18.92 32.65
N ALA A 148 14.97 -19.15 31.38
CA ALA A 148 15.67 -20.36 30.94
C ALA A 148 17.05 -20.48 31.60
N ARG A 149 17.79 -19.36 31.69
CA ARG A 149 19.07 -19.31 32.39
C ARG A 149 18.93 -19.63 33.89
N ALA A 150 17.92 -19.09 34.55
CA ALA A 150 17.67 -19.34 35.98
C ALA A 150 17.28 -20.80 36.26
N LYS A 151 16.57 -21.45 35.32
CA LYS A 151 16.11 -22.84 35.41
C LYS A 151 17.12 -23.86 34.84
N GLY A 152 18.22 -23.41 34.24
CA GLY A 152 19.19 -24.28 33.57
C GLY A 152 18.64 -24.98 32.33
N THR A 153 17.63 -24.40 31.67
CA THR A 153 16.98 -24.95 30.47
C THR A 153 17.34 -24.16 29.22
N GLN A 154 17.02 -24.70 28.03
CA GLN A 154 17.13 -23.97 26.77
C GLN A 154 15.89 -23.10 26.55
N PHE A 155 16.09 -21.91 25.99
CA PHE A 155 15.00 -21.03 25.54
C PHE A 155 14.53 -21.43 24.13
N ASP A 156 13.23 -21.61 23.96
CA ASP A 156 12.60 -21.84 22.66
C ASP A 156 11.97 -20.54 22.13
N ALA A 157 12.54 -20.01 21.04
CA ALA A 157 12.11 -18.77 20.40
C ALA A 157 11.01 -18.99 19.33
N THR A 158 10.70 -20.25 18.97
CA THR A 158 9.77 -20.57 17.87
C THR A 158 8.40 -19.92 18.03
N PRO A 159 7.75 -19.91 19.21
CA PRO A 159 6.46 -19.25 19.38
C PRO A 159 6.50 -17.74 19.09
N MET A 160 7.59 -17.06 19.46
CA MET A 160 7.75 -15.62 19.25
C MET A 160 8.07 -15.30 17.79
N ALA A 161 8.88 -16.14 17.13
CA ALA A 161 9.10 -16.04 15.70
C ALA A 161 7.79 -16.21 14.90
N GLN A 162 6.93 -17.15 15.31
CA GLN A 162 5.62 -17.33 14.69
C GLN A 162 4.67 -16.15 14.96
N GLU A 163 4.69 -15.58 16.17
CA GLU A 163 3.92 -14.38 16.52
C GLU A 163 4.34 -13.19 15.64
N ALA A 164 5.65 -12.96 15.49
CA ALA A 164 6.21 -11.92 14.64
C ALA A 164 5.83 -12.11 13.16
N LEU A 165 5.97 -13.34 12.65
CA LEU A 165 5.60 -13.69 11.28
C LEU A 165 4.12 -13.39 11.00
N ASN A 166 3.22 -13.87 11.88
CA ASN A 166 1.78 -13.67 11.72
C ASN A 166 1.40 -12.18 11.75
N HIS A 167 2.04 -11.40 12.63
CA HIS A 167 1.83 -9.95 12.71
C HIS A 167 2.26 -9.24 11.42
N ASN A 168 3.47 -9.55 10.93
CA ASN A 168 4.01 -8.94 9.71
C ASN A 168 3.18 -9.31 8.48
N MET A 169 2.78 -10.58 8.35
CA MET A 169 1.94 -11.01 7.23
C MET A 169 0.55 -10.38 7.26
N ALA A 170 -0.02 -10.12 8.44
CA ALA A 170 -1.28 -9.39 8.55
C ALA A 170 -1.14 -7.93 8.07
N ILE A 171 -0.06 -7.24 8.43
CA ILE A 171 0.23 -5.88 7.95
C ILE A 171 0.37 -5.89 6.42
N GLU A 172 1.19 -6.79 5.89
CA GLU A 172 1.47 -6.87 4.45
C GLU A 172 0.24 -7.24 3.63
N ALA A 173 -0.62 -8.12 4.13
CA ALA A 173 -1.88 -8.44 3.46
C ALA A 173 -2.85 -7.26 3.43
N ASN A 174 -2.96 -6.50 4.52
CA ASN A 174 -3.76 -5.27 4.55
C ASN A 174 -3.18 -4.20 3.61
N ALA A 175 -1.86 -4.04 3.59
CA ALA A 175 -1.17 -3.12 2.70
C ALA A 175 -1.40 -3.48 1.22
N PHE A 176 -1.34 -4.77 0.88
CA PHE A 176 -1.61 -5.27 -0.45
C PHE A 176 -3.07 -5.02 -0.87
N ILE A 177 -4.04 -5.31 0.01
CA ILE A 177 -5.47 -5.05 -0.24
C ILE A 177 -5.71 -3.55 -0.44
N ALA A 178 -5.15 -2.69 0.41
CA ALA A 178 -5.26 -1.24 0.28
C ALA A 178 -4.65 -0.75 -1.05
N GLY A 179 -3.49 -1.29 -1.42
CA GLY A 179 -2.82 -1.03 -2.69
C GLY A 179 -3.70 -1.39 -3.90
N TRP A 180 -4.24 -2.60 -3.91
CA TRP A 180 -5.13 -3.06 -4.99
C TRP A 180 -6.40 -2.20 -5.08
N ASN A 181 -7.03 -1.91 -3.94
CA ASN A 181 -8.25 -1.10 -3.91
C ASN A 181 -8.00 0.33 -4.40
N ALA A 182 -6.83 0.91 -4.11
CA ALA A 182 -6.46 2.22 -4.63
C ALA A 182 -6.26 2.20 -6.15
N VAL A 183 -5.74 1.11 -6.72
CA VAL A 183 -5.65 0.93 -8.18
C VAL A 183 -7.03 0.84 -8.83
N VAL A 184 -7.95 0.07 -8.22
CA VAL A 184 -9.33 -0.04 -8.70
C VAL A 184 -10.03 1.32 -8.64
N ASP A 185 -9.91 2.03 -7.52
CA ASP A 185 -10.43 3.39 -7.33
C ASP A 185 -9.90 4.35 -8.40
N ALA A 186 -8.58 4.34 -8.67
CA ALA A 186 -7.97 5.18 -9.69
C ALA A 186 -8.54 4.92 -11.09
N ALA A 187 -8.73 3.63 -11.44
CA ALA A 187 -9.28 3.24 -12.73
C ALA A 187 -10.75 3.64 -12.86
N GLN A 188 -11.55 3.47 -11.81
CA GLN A 188 -12.95 3.90 -11.78
C GLN A 188 -13.06 5.43 -11.92
N HIS A 189 -12.21 6.19 -11.22
CA HIS A 189 -12.16 7.64 -11.32
C HIS A 189 -11.75 8.11 -12.73
N GLN A 190 -10.79 7.43 -13.36
CA GLN A 190 -10.42 7.70 -14.75
C GLN A 190 -11.55 7.38 -15.74
N ALA A 191 -12.28 6.29 -15.51
CA ALA A 191 -13.43 5.89 -16.32
C ALA A 191 -14.68 6.77 -16.11
N SER A 192 -14.75 7.53 -15.02
CA SER A 192 -15.83 8.49 -14.75
C SER A 192 -15.29 9.87 -14.36
N PRO A 193 -14.82 10.68 -15.34
CA PRO A 193 -14.28 12.01 -15.06
C PRO A 193 -15.28 13.00 -14.44
N SER A 194 -16.59 12.72 -14.54
CA SER A 194 -17.64 13.51 -13.89
C SER A 194 -17.77 13.22 -12.38
N GLY A 195 -17.08 12.20 -11.86
CA GLY A 195 -17.20 11.73 -10.49
C GLY A 195 -18.48 10.92 -10.22
N ALA A 196 -19.30 10.66 -11.24
CA ALA A 196 -20.50 9.84 -11.09
C ALA A 196 -20.11 8.37 -10.87
N PRO A 197 -20.77 7.64 -9.94
CA PRO A 197 -20.50 6.22 -9.78
C PRO A 197 -20.80 5.45 -11.06
N LEU A 198 -19.84 4.63 -11.52
CA LEU A 198 -20.06 3.72 -12.63
C LEU A 198 -21.05 2.62 -12.21
N PRO A 199 -21.90 2.09 -13.12
CA PRO A 199 -22.71 0.90 -12.85
C PRO A 199 -21.83 -0.29 -12.42
N GLU A 200 -22.33 -1.13 -11.51
CA GLU A 200 -21.56 -2.25 -10.95
C GLU A 200 -20.99 -3.18 -12.01
N ALA A 201 -21.78 -3.52 -13.04
CA ALA A 201 -21.32 -4.33 -14.16
C ALA A 201 -20.11 -3.72 -14.89
N GLN A 202 -20.08 -2.39 -15.03
CA GLN A 202 -18.96 -1.70 -15.67
C GLN A 202 -17.72 -1.72 -14.75
N ARG A 203 -17.90 -1.52 -13.44
CA ARG A 203 -16.82 -1.62 -12.46
C ARG A 203 -16.21 -3.02 -12.43
N ALA A 204 -17.03 -4.06 -12.48
CA ALA A 204 -16.58 -5.44 -12.56
C ALA A 204 -15.80 -5.74 -13.85
N VAL A 205 -16.23 -5.20 -15.00
CA VAL A 205 -15.52 -5.36 -16.29
C VAL A 205 -14.13 -4.70 -16.26
N LEU A 206 -13.97 -3.59 -15.55
CA LEU A 206 -12.66 -2.91 -15.41
C LEU A 206 -11.60 -3.78 -14.72
N LEU A 207 -12.00 -4.73 -13.87
CA LEU A 207 -11.04 -5.56 -13.14
C LEU A 207 -10.19 -6.43 -14.06
N GLY A 208 -10.72 -6.90 -15.19
CA GLY A 208 -10.00 -7.75 -16.14
C GLY A 208 -8.74 -7.07 -16.69
N PRO A 209 -8.86 -5.91 -17.38
CA PRO A 209 -7.71 -5.14 -17.84
C PRO A 209 -6.72 -4.74 -16.74
N LEU A 210 -7.23 -4.41 -15.55
CA LEU A 210 -6.35 -4.10 -14.40
C LEU A 210 -5.52 -5.30 -13.98
N LEU A 211 -6.13 -6.48 -13.82
CA LEU A 211 -5.41 -7.72 -13.48
C LEU A 211 -4.33 -8.08 -14.51
N LEU A 212 -4.60 -7.85 -15.80
CA LEU A 212 -3.64 -8.12 -16.87
C LEU A 212 -2.40 -7.21 -16.82
N SER A 213 -2.56 -5.97 -16.34
CA SER A 213 -1.52 -4.93 -16.35
C SER A 213 -0.92 -4.63 -14.98
N PHE A 214 -1.47 -5.25 -13.94
CA PHE A 214 -1.00 -5.10 -12.58
C PHE A 214 0.27 -5.91 -12.37
N ARG A 215 1.36 -5.22 -12.00
CA ARG A 215 2.70 -5.81 -11.85
C ARG A 215 2.77 -6.88 -10.77
N TYR A 216 1.89 -6.81 -9.78
CA TYR A 216 1.87 -7.72 -8.62
C TYR A 216 0.71 -8.72 -8.68
N ASN A 217 0.18 -8.97 -9.88
CA ASN A 217 -0.96 -9.86 -10.11
C ASN A 217 -0.74 -11.30 -9.62
N GLN A 218 0.49 -11.80 -9.60
CA GLN A 218 0.80 -13.16 -9.16
C GLN A 218 0.36 -13.44 -7.72
N VAL A 219 0.30 -12.43 -6.85
CA VAL A 219 -0.24 -12.58 -5.49
C VAL A 219 -1.75 -12.76 -5.55
N LEU A 220 -2.45 -11.99 -6.39
CA LEU A 220 -3.89 -12.11 -6.59
C LEU A 220 -4.26 -13.44 -7.23
N GLU A 221 -3.55 -13.86 -8.29
CA GLU A 221 -3.76 -15.16 -8.95
C GLU A 221 -3.70 -16.30 -7.93
N ARG A 222 -2.64 -16.34 -7.12
CA ARG A 222 -2.47 -17.37 -6.08
C ARG A 222 -3.51 -17.28 -4.98
N ALA A 223 -3.92 -16.08 -4.59
CA ALA A 223 -4.99 -15.89 -3.61
C ALA A 223 -6.37 -16.30 -4.17
N MET A 224 -6.60 -16.18 -5.47
CA MET A 224 -7.84 -16.61 -6.14
C MET A 224 -7.87 -18.12 -6.39
N ASP A 225 -6.71 -18.74 -6.63
CA ASP A 225 -6.54 -20.18 -6.88
C ASP A 225 -6.55 -21.04 -5.59
N GLY A 226 -6.68 -20.42 -4.42
CA GLY A 226 -6.76 -21.12 -3.13
C GLY A 226 -7.99 -22.04 -3.00
N ALA A 227 -8.02 -22.85 -1.93
CA ALA A 227 -9.18 -23.65 -1.58
C ALA A 227 -10.45 -22.79 -1.45
N GLN A 228 -11.64 -23.36 -1.67
CA GLN A 228 -12.90 -22.59 -1.83
C GLN A 228 -13.22 -21.66 -0.64
N ASP A 229 -12.84 -22.05 0.57
CA ASP A 229 -12.99 -21.30 1.83
C ASP A 229 -11.83 -20.32 2.12
N GLN A 230 -10.74 -20.43 1.36
CA GLN A 230 -9.51 -19.66 1.53
C GLN A 230 -9.19 -18.76 0.33
N ARG A 231 -10.03 -18.76 -0.71
CA ARG A 231 -9.83 -17.89 -1.87
C ARG A 231 -10.27 -16.46 -1.60
N VAL A 232 -9.51 -15.51 -2.12
CA VAL A 232 -9.93 -14.10 -2.16
C VAL A 232 -11.09 -13.94 -3.14
N VAL A 233 -12.04 -13.05 -2.82
CA VAL A 233 -13.12 -12.67 -3.73
C VAL A 233 -12.93 -11.22 -4.12
N LEU A 234 -12.81 -10.98 -5.43
CA LEU A 234 -12.78 -9.64 -6.01
C LEU A 234 -14.23 -9.15 -6.19
N GLY A 235 -14.60 -8.11 -5.44
CA GLY A 235 -15.81 -7.34 -5.69
C GLY A 235 -15.58 -6.26 -6.74
N ALA A 236 -16.66 -5.66 -7.22
CA ALA A 236 -16.61 -4.56 -8.21
C ALA A 236 -15.75 -3.37 -7.75
N ASP A 237 -15.62 -3.19 -6.45
CA ASP A 237 -14.88 -2.09 -5.80
C ASP A 237 -13.54 -2.56 -5.20
N GLY A 238 -13.06 -3.73 -5.61
CA GLY A 238 -11.83 -4.34 -5.12
C GLY A 238 -12.06 -5.44 -4.08
N ILE A 239 -11.13 -5.59 -3.15
CA ILE A 239 -11.14 -6.62 -2.11
C ILE A 239 -11.68 -6.03 -0.80
N VAL A 240 -12.68 -6.68 -0.21
CA VAL A 240 -13.12 -6.34 1.15
C VAL A 240 -12.04 -6.77 2.15
N ALA A 241 -11.57 -5.85 3.00
CA ALA A 241 -10.56 -6.12 4.02
C ALA A 241 -11.14 -6.85 5.25
N ASP A 242 -11.70 -8.04 5.05
CA ASP A 242 -12.17 -8.92 6.12
C ASP A 242 -11.12 -9.97 6.51
N THR A 243 -11.35 -10.67 7.63
CA THR A 243 -10.42 -11.69 8.14
C THR A 243 -10.10 -12.79 7.13
N ARG A 244 -11.08 -13.17 6.28
CA ARG A 244 -10.89 -14.25 5.30
C ARG A 244 -9.98 -13.79 4.17
N ASN A 245 -10.25 -12.63 3.59
CA ASN A 245 -9.47 -12.10 2.47
C ASN A 245 -8.06 -11.68 2.92
N VAL A 246 -7.92 -11.12 4.13
CA VAL A 246 -6.60 -10.84 4.72
C VAL A 246 -5.80 -12.13 4.88
N PHE A 247 -6.42 -13.21 5.38
CA PHE A 247 -5.76 -14.50 5.51
C PHE A 247 -5.38 -15.12 4.15
N ALA A 248 -6.27 -15.05 3.15
CA ALA A 248 -6.02 -15.53 1.79
C ALA A 248 -4.80 -14.84 1.16
N ILE A 249 -4.75 -13.51 1.25
CA ILE A 249 -3.63 -12.72 0.73
C ILE A 249 -2.35 -13.01 1.51
N ALA A 250 -2.42 -13.12 2.84
CA ALA A 250 -1.26 -13.48 3.66
C ALA A 250 -0.67 -14.84 3.24
N GLN A 251 -1.50 -15.85 2.99
CA GLN A 251 -1.04 -17.15 2.48
C GLN A 251 -0.39 -17.02 1.09
N ALA A 252 -1.00 -16.27 0.18
CA ALA A 252 -0.43 -16.05 -1.15
C ALA A 252 0.92 -15.32 -1.07
N LEU A 253 1.06 -14.33 -0.18
CA LEU A 253 2.33 -13.63 0.02
C LEU A 253 3.43 -14.59 0.54
N MET A 254 3.12 -15.40 1.55
CA MET A 254 4.06 -16.39 2.10
C MET A 254 4.53 -17.41 1.04
N ALA A 255 3.61 -17.91 0.20
CA ALA A 255 3.94 -18.89 -0.84
C ALA A 255 4.86 -18.33 -1.94
N GLY A 256 4.93 -16.99 -2.09
CA GLY A 256 5.58 -16.35 -3.24
C GLY A 256 7.01 -15.94 -3.02
N LYS A 257 7.49 -16.02 -1.77
CA LYS A 257 8.74 -15.37 -1.33
C LYS A 257 8.83 -13.88 -1.73
N MET A 258 7.69 -13.25 -2.05
CA MET A 258 7.66 -11.90 -2.65
C MET A 258 7.86 -10.81 -1.60
N LEU A 259 7.90 -11.20 -0.33
CA LEU A 259 8.21 -10.35 0.80
C LEU A 259 9.27 -11.10 1.60
N GLU A 260 10.51 -10.65 1.51
CA GLU A 260 11.50 -11.00 2.52
C GLU A 260 10.92 -10.56 3.87
N ILE A 261 10.54 -11.56 4.67
CA ILE A 261 10.36 -11.39 6.11
C ILE A 261 11.76 -11.01 6.61
N GLN A 262 11.99 -9.72 6.86
CA GLN A 262 13.12 -9.23 7.63
C GLN A 262 12.68 -9.06 9.08
#